data_AF-A0A9J9BEA7-F1
#
_entry.id   AF-A0A9J9BEA7-F1
#
_cell.length_a   1.000
_cell.length_b   1.000
_cell.length_c   1.000
_cell.angle_alpha   90.00
_cell.angle_beta   90.00
_cell.angle_gamma   90.00
#
_symmetry.space_group_name_H-M   'P 1'
#
loop_
_entity.id
_entity.type
_entity.pdbx_description
1 polymer ?
#
loop_
_entity_poly.entity_id
_entity_poly.type
_entity_poly.pdbx_seq_one_letter_code
_entity_poly.pdbx_strand_id
1 'polypeptide(L)'
;MDISNNSNISGAFASGLQGVQRGTEQVTQASREIASLNGDAQQGSLSSANLTSSVIELQTGAIGVEASAKVVDVANDTIGTLLDTFA
;
A
#
# COMPACT_ATOMS: atom_id res chain seq x y z
N MET A 1 25.28 -6.64 18.93
CA MET A 1 24.46 -5.57 18.32
C MET A 1 24.00 -5.90 16.90
N ASP A 2 24.62 -6.85 16.20
CA ASP A 2 24.28 -7.22 14.80
C ASP A 2 22.93 -7.96 14.63
N ILE A 3 22.67 -8.96 15.50
CA ILE A 3 21.47 -9.83 15.40
C ILE A 3 20.15 -9.05 15.51
N SER A 4 20.12 -7.97 16.31
CA SER A 4 18.92 -7.13 16.47
C SER A 4 18.56 -6.37 15.19
N ASN A 5 19.53 -5.99 14.37
CA ASN A 5 19.29 -5.25 13.12
C ASN A 5 18.64 -6.15 12.06
N ASN A 6 19.11 -7.39 11.94
CA ASN A 6 18.51 -8.36 11.01
C ASN A 6 17.04 -8.67 11.38
N SER A 7 16.73 -8.78 12.67
CA SER A 7 15.34 -8.95 13.13
C SER A 7 14.46 -7.73 12.83
N ASN A 8 14.99 -6.51 12.96
CA ASN A 8 14.26 -5.28 12.63
C ASN A 8 14.00 -5.15 11.11
N ILE A 9 14.99 -5.49 10.27
CA ILE A 9 14.88 -5.45 8.81
C ILE A 9 13.88 -6.51 8.31
N SER A 10 13.94 -7.73 8.86
CA SER A 10 12.97 -8.78 8.57
C SER A 10 11.54 -8.38 8.96
N GLY A 11 11.37 -7.73 10.12
CA GLY A 11 10.10 -7.17 10.55
C GLY A 11 9.57 -6.04 9.65
N ALA A 12 10.46 -5.15 9.19
CA ALA A 12 10.13 -4.09 8.24
C ALA A 12 9.72 -4.65 6.87
N PHE A 13 10.46 -5.64 6.36
CA PHE A 13 10.13 -6.32 5.10
C PHE A 13 8.78 -7.05 5.18
N ALA A 14 8.54 -7.80 6.24
CA ALA A 14 7.28 -8.52 6.44
C ALA A 14 6.07 -7.57 6.56
N SER A 15 6.23 -6.49 7.33
CA SER A 15 5.18 -5.47 7.48
C SER A 15 4.93 -4.69 6.19
N GLY A 16 5.98 -4.38 5.43
CA GLY A 16 5.86 -3.80 4.09
C GLY A 16 5.15 -4.74 3.11
N LEU A 17 5.50 -6.03 3.08
CA LEU A 17 4.80 -7.00 2.22
C LEU A 17 3.32 -7.12 2.61
N GLN A 18 3.02 -7.18 3.91
CA GLN A 18 1.65 -7.22 4.42
C GLN A 18 0.87 -5.94 4.07
N GLY A 19 1.51 -4.78 4.15
CA GLY A 19 0.92 -3.49 3.79
C GLY A 19 0.62 -3.40 2.29
N VAL A 20 1.52 -3.89 1.44
CA VAL A 20 1.27 -4.02 -0.01
C VAL A 20 0.06 -4.90 -0.27
N GLN A 21 -0.01 -6.09 0.31
CA GLN A 21 -1.13 -7.01 0.11
C GLN A 21 -2.47 -6.37 0.51
N ARG A 22 -2.55 -5.82 1.72
CA ARG A 22 -3.77 -5.12 2.21
C ARG A 22 -4.15 -3.93 1.34
N GLY A 23 -3.17 -3.11 0.96
CA GLY A 23 -3.41 -1.96 0.10
C GLY A 23 -3.93 -2.38 -1.28
N THR A 24 -3.41 -3.46 -1.86
CA THR A 24 -3.90 -3.98 -3.15
C THR A 24 -5.34 -4.50 -3.07
N GLU A 25 -5.73 -5.13 -1.96
CA GLU A 25 -7.11 -5.54 -1.71
C GLU A 25 -8.05 -4.33 -1.62
N GLN A 26 -7.64 -3.30 -0.85
CA GLN A 26 -8.39 -2.06 -0.68
C GLN A 26 -8.56 -1.31 -2.01
N VAL A 27 -7.47 -1.16 -2.79
CA VAL A 27 -7.51 -0.56 -4.14
C VAL A 27 -8.44 -1.34 -5.06
N THR A 28 -8.38 -2.67 -5.03
CA THR A 28 -9.24 -3.52 -5.87
C THR A 28 -10.72 -3.36 -5.52
N GLN A 29 -11.05 -3.27 -4.23
CA GLN A 29 -12.42 -3.05 -3.78
C GLN A 29 -12.93 -1.67 -4.20
N ALA A 30 -12.18 -0.61 -3.88
CA ALA A 30 -12.55 0.77 -4.23
C ALA A 30 -12.68 0.97 -5.75
N SER A 31 -11.82 0.32 -6.54
CA SER A 31 -11.92 0.33 -8.02
C SER A 31 -13.24 -0.26 -8.51
N ARG A 32 -13.70 -1.36 -7.89
CA ARG A 32 -14.97 -2.00 -8.26
C ARG A 32 -16.16 -1.11 -7.91
N GLU A 33 -16.12 -0.45 -6.76
CA GLU A 33 -17.17 0.48 -6.34
C GLU A 33 -17.26 1.71 -7.27
N ILE A 34 -16.12 2.30 -7.64
CA ILE A 34 -16.04 3.39 -8.63
C ILE A 34 -16.64 2.96 -9.97
N ALA A 35 -16.31 1.76 -10.43
CA ALA A 35 -16.82 1.21 -11.69
C ALA A 35 -18.34 0.95 -11.64
N SER A 36 -18.86 0.42 -10.53
CA SER A 36 -20.31 0.22 -10.37
C SER A 36 -21.08 1.53 -10.29
N LEU A 37 -20.52 2.55 -9.63
CA LEU A 37 -21.16 3.86 -9.50
C LEU A 37 -21.22 4.64 -10.83
N ASN A 38 -20.28 4.39 -11.75
CA ASN A 38 -20.34 4.94 -13.10
C ASN A 38 -21.43 4.29 -13.98
N GLY A 39 -21.84 3.05 -13.69
CA GLY A 39 -22.92 2.36 -14.41
C GLY A 39 -24.32 2.88 -14.08
N ASP A 40 -24.55 3.34 -12.84
CA ASP A 40 -25.83 3.83 -12.32
C ASP A 40 -25.98 5.36 -12.40
N ALA A 41 -25.62 5.94 -13.55
CA ALA A 41 -25.65 7.40 -13.80
C ALA A 41 -27.04 8.07 -13.73
N GLN A 42 -28.09 7.36 -13.32
CA GLN A 42 -29.48 7.86 -13.23
C GLN A 42 -29.85 8.42 -11.85
N GLN A 43 -29.03 8.24 -10.80
CA GLN A 43 -29.38 8.64 -9.43
C GLN A 43 -28.49 9.81 -8.93
N GLY A 44 -28.91 11.05 -9.17
CA GLY A 44 -28.18 12.27 -8.86
C GLY A 44 -27.77 12.48 -7.39
N SER A 45 -26.76 13.35 -7.17
CA SER A 45 -26.16 13.87 -5.91
C SER A 45 -25.68 12.88 -4.84
N LEU A 46 -26.38 11.76 -4.60
CA LEU A 46 -25.94 10.68 -3.72
C LEU A 46 -24.85 9.84 -4.40
N SER A 47 -24.94 9.62 -5.72
CA SER A 47 -23.90 8.91 -6.49
C SER A 47 -22.55 9.66 -6.48
N SER A 48 -22.56 11.00 -6.53
CA SER A 48 -21.32 11.80 -6.52
C SER A 48 -20.60 11.80 -5.16
N ALA A 49 -21.35 11.76 -4.04
CA ALA A 49 -20.76 11.64 -2.70
C ALA A 49 -20.12 10.26 -2.49
N ASN A 50 -20.80 9.19 -2.92
CA ASN A 50 -20.26 7.83 -2.88
C ASN A 50 -19.04 7.65 -3.77
N LEU A 51 -19.06 8.23 -4.98
CA LEU A 51 -17.91 8.20 -5.88
C LEU A 51 -16.69 8.90 -5.28
N THR A 52 -16.91 10.05 -4.63
CA THR A 52 -15.83 10.79 -3.96
C THR A 52 -15.21 9.96 -2.84
N SER A 53 -16.04 9.31 -2.01
CA SER A 53 -15.56 8.40 -0.96
C SER A 53 -14.76 7.23 -1.53
N SER A 54 -15.27 6.54 -2.56
CA SER A 54 -14.55 5.42 -3.18
C SER A 54 -13.23 5.86 -3.84
N VAL A 55 -13.16 7.06 -4.42
CA VAL A 55 -11.89 7.61 -4.96
C VAL A 55 -10.90 7.92 -3.82
N ILE A 56 -11.37 8.45 -2.70
CA ILE A 56 -10.51 8.70 -1.51
C ILE A 56 -10.00 7.37 -0.94
N GLU A 57 -10.85 6.35 -0.85
CA GLU A 57 -10.46 5.01 -0.39
C GLU A 57 -9.46 4.34 -1.34
N LEU A 58 -9.68 4.47 -2.65
CA LEU A 58 -8.73 4.03 -3.68
C LEU A 58 -7.37 4.71 -3.48
N GLN A 59 -7.36 6.04 -3.35
CA GLN A 59 -6.14 6.83 -3.17
C GLN A 59 -5.42 6.47 -1.87
N THR A 60 -6.18 6.25 -0.80
CA THR A 60 -5.63 5.85 0.51
C THR A 60 -4.99 4.46 0.42
N GLY A 61 -5.65 3.50 -0.22
CA GLY A 61 -5.10 2.18 -0.48
C GLY A 61 -3.83 2.25 -1.33
N ALA A 62 -3.82 3.08 -2.38
CA ALA A 62 -2.67 3.27 -3.25
C ALA A 62 -1.46 3.85 -2.50
N ILE A 63 -1.68 4.89 -1.68
CA ILE A 63 -0.63 5.45 -0.79
C ILE A 63 -0.13 4.39 0.20
N GLY A 64 -1.04 3.57 0.73
CA GLY A 64 -0.69 2.46 1.62
C GLY A 64 0.24 1.44 0.95
N VAL A 65 -0.05 1.06 -0.30
CA VAL A 65 0.83 0.19 -1.10
C VAL A 65 2.18 0.87 -1.34
N GLU A 66 2.20 2.12 -1.78
CA GLU A 66 3.43 2.87 -2.07
C GLU A 66 4.33 3.02 -0.85
N ALA A 67 3.76 3.40 0.29
CA ALA A 67 4.49 3.53 1.55
C ALA A 67 5.08 2.17 1.98
N SER A 68 4.30 1.10 1.81
CA SER A 68 4.73 -0.25 2.16
C SER A 68 5.82 -0.79 1.23
N ALA A 69 5.73 -0.48 -0.07
CA ALA A 69 6.79 -0.76 -1.04
C ALA A 69 8.06 0.02 -0.68
N LYS A 70 7.94 1.28 -0.27
CA LYS A 70 9.08 2.09 0.16
C LYS A 70 9.78 1.50 1.40
N VAL A 71 9.04 0.93 2.34
CA VAL A 71 9.62 0.22 3.50
C VAL A 71 10.41 -1.01 3.04
N VAL A 72 9.88 -1.79 2.10
CA VAL A 72 10.58 -2.94 1.50
C VAL A 72 11.86 -2.52 0.79
N ASP A 73 11.81 -1.44 0.01
CA ASP A 73 12.98 -0.91 -0.70
C ASP A 73 14.06 -0.43 0.28
N VAL A 74 13.68 0.34 1.29
CA VAL A 74 14.64 0.83 2.30
C VAL A 74 15.23 -0.33 3.11
N ALA A 75 14.45 -1.36 3.41
CA ALA A 75 14.95 -2.58 4.04
C ALA A 75 15.99 -3.28 3.15
N ASN A 76 15.73 -3.37 1.84
CA ASN A 76 16.68 -3.92 0.86
C ASN A 76 17.96 -3.08 0.74
N ASP A 77 17.85 -1.76 0.64
CA ASP A 77 19.00 -0.85 0.56
C ASP A 77 19.87 -0.92 1.83
N THR A 78 19.24 -1.10 2.99
CA THR A 78 19.95 -1.30 4.26
C THR A 78 20.74 -2.62 4.25
N ILE A 79 20.20 -3.70 3.69
CA ILE A 79 20.94 -4.95 3.49
C ILE A 79 22.11 -4.73 2.52
N GLY A 80 21.89 -4.02 1.41
CA GLY A 80 22.93 -3.72 0.43
C GLY A 80 24.09 -2.92 1.02
N THR A 81 23.80 -1.90 1.81
CA THR A 81 24.81 -1.08 2.51
C THR A 81 25.54 -1.85 3.61
N LEU A 82 24.85 -2.74 4.33
CA LEU A 82 25.52 -3.66 5.26
C LEU A 82 26.46 -4.62 4.53
N LEU A 83 26.03 -5.18 3.40
CA LEU A 83 26.85 -6.08 2.59
C LEU A 83 28.11 -5.38 2.07
N ASP A 84 27.99 -4.14 1.59
CA ASP A 84 29.12 -3.32 1.13
C ASP A 84 30.11 -2.99 2.26
N THR A 85 29.64 -2.91 3.51
CA THR A 85 30.50 -2.69 4.67
C THR A 85 31.29 -3.94 5.07
N PHE A 86 30.78 -5.14 4.78
CA PHE A 86 31.39 -6.43 5.14
C PHE A 86 32.18 -7.08 4.00
N ALA A 87 32.03 -6.60 2.75
CA ALA A 87 32.77 -7.04 1.58
C ALA A 87 34.18 -6.40 1.53
#